data_AF-A0A4R9J1D6-F1
#
_entry.id   AF-A0A4R9J1D6-F1
#
_cell.length_a   1.000
_cell.length_b   1.000
_cell.length_c   1.000
_cell.angle_alpha   90.00
_cell.angle_beta   90.00
_cell.angle_gamma   90.00
#
_symmetry.space_group_name_H-M   'P 1'
#
loop_
_entity.id
_entity.type
_entity.pdbx_description
1 polymer ?
#
loop_
_entity_poly.entity_id
_entity_poly.type
_entity_poly.pdbx_seq_one_letter_code
_entity_poly.pdbx_strand_id
1 'polypeptide(L)'
;MSDTTPFLERKIVLFLSADIVGSTEYKNKSKTQNAWLRFFTTFYKDFPTSFLRKLEEVRSPNSYKPEVWKSLGDEIIFKAEIKKHEEAQEIVKAFASTVFDYSTSIREESLSLKGSAWVAGFPVINAEFATETNSKNVMDFIGPQMDIGFRIGKYASELKFIISVELLILLAETSSTFFKFHLEEPQILKGVLNQRPYPILWIKNDKAKENRLNSLMKLYLNHCETSDLNAYCREFLLSAGKPFMIPYLTEDPHFQVLPEWYEQEYEQKKQLFYNFEDDFGEESPES
;
A
#
# COMPACT_ATOMS: atom_id res chain seq x y z
N MET A 1 -10.00 8.27 -32.55
CA MET A 1 -9.91 7.02 -31.76
C MET A 1 -9.14 7.39 -30.51
N SER A 2 -9.72 7.15 -29.33
CA SER A 2 -9.22 7.68 -28.06
C SER A 2 -7.94 6.95 -27.63
N ASP A 3 -6.79 7.41 -28.11
CA ASP A 3 -5.50 7.16 -27.48
C ASP A 3 -5.45 7.97 -26.18
N THR A 4 -6.15 7.50 -25.15
CA THR A 4 -5.82 7.88 -23.78
C THR A 4 -4.53 7.15 -23.45
N THR A 5 -3.40 7.87 -23.45
CA THR A 5 -2.11 7.38 -22.97
C THR A 5 -2.34 6.74 -21.59
N PRO A 6 -1.95 5.48 -21.34
CA PRO A 6 -2.28 4.76 -20.09
C PRO A 6 -1.89 5.53 -18.83
N PHE A 7 -0.84 6.36 -18.91
CA PHE A 7 -0.32 7.23 -17.84
C PHE A 7 -1.26 8.38 -17.41
N LEU A 8 -2.34 8.63 -18.15
CA LEU A 8 -3.34 9.67 -17.86
C LEU A 8 -4.66 9.11 -17.31
N GLU A 9 -4.75 7.79 -17.12
CA GLU A 9 -5.93 7.15 -16.57
C GLU A 9 -6.13 7.53 -15.09
N ARG A 10 -7.36 7.92 -14.74
CA ARG A 10 -7.75 8.22 -13.36
C ARG A 10 -8.04 6.91 -12.63
N LYS A 11 -7.17 6.54 -11.70
CA LYS A 11 -7.27 5.28 -10.96
C LYS A 11 -6.66 5.40 -9.57
N ILE A 12 -7.07 4.49 -8.70
CA ILE A 12 -6.45 4.27 -7.40
C ILE A 12 -5.79 2.90 -7.42
N VAL A 13 -4.53 2.86 -7.02
CA VAL A 13 -3.78 1.61 -6.86
C VAL A 13 -3.55 1.39 -5.38
N LEU A 14 -3.99 0.23 -4.88
CA LEU A 14 -3.68 -0.31 -3.57
C LEU A 14 -2.34 -1.04 -3.63
N PHE A 15 -1.44 -0.68 -2.73
CA PHE A 15 -0.15 -1.33 -2.55
C PHE A 15 -0.11 -2.09 -1.22
N LEU A 16 0.48 -3.26 -1.24
CA LEU A 16 0.55 -4.18 -0.10
C LEU A 16 1.99 -4.67 0.04
N SER A 17 2.61 -4.39 1.16
CA SER A 17 3.99 -4.79 1.47
C SER A 17 4.01 -5.85 2.55
N ALA A 18 4.82 -6.89 2.34
CA ALA A 18 5.20 -7.87 3.35
C ALA A 18 6.72 -7.92 3.46
N ASP A 19 7.24 -7.71 4.67
CA ASP A 19 8.67 -7.57 4.97
C ASP A 19 9.08 -8.57 6.06
N ILE A 20 10.15 -9.33 5.80
CA ILE A 20 10.68 -10.35 6.70
C ILE A 20 11.56 -9.69 7.77
N VAL A 21 11.06 -9.66 9.01
CA VAL A 21 11.82 -9.15 10.15
C VAL A 21 12.90 -10.16 10.56
N GLY A 22 14.08 -9.66 10.91
CA GLY A 22 15.22 -10.49 11.35
C GLY A 22 16.01 -11.14 10.21
N SER A 23 15.61 -10.91 8.95
CA SER A 23 16.22 -11.44 7.73
C SER A 23 17.74 -11.23 7.67
N THR A 24 18.21 -10.03 8.03
CA THR A 24 19.61 -9.62 7.91
C THR A 24 20.47 -10.35 8.93
N GLU A 25 19.98 -10.47 10.16
CA GLU A 25 20.66 -11.25 11.20
C GLU A 25 20.70 -12.73 10.84
N TYR A 26 19.60 -13.28 10.31
CA TYR A 26 19.52 -14.67 9.87
C TYR A 26 20.52 -14.97 8.73
N LYS A 27 20.63 -14.09 7.73
CA LYS A 27 21.62 -14.21 6.65
C LYS A 27 23.05 -14.24 7.19
N ASN A 28 23.38 -13.38 8.17
CA ASN A 28 24.73 -13.28 8.74
C ASN A 28 25.08 -14.42 9.69
N LYS A 29 24.11 -14.96 10.43
CA LYS A 29 24.32 -16.08 11.37
C LYS A 29 24.33 -17.45 10.68
N SER A 30 23.76 -17.55 9.48
CA SER A 30 23.65 -18.81 8.76
C SER A 30 25.04 -19.35 8.38
N LYS A 31 25.45 -20.44 9.03
CA LYS A 31 26.74 -21.11 8.77
C LYS A 31 26.80 -21.77 7.39
N THR A 32 25.66 -21.93 6.71
CA THR A 32 25.56 -22.52 5.38
C THR A 32 24.71 -21.64 4.47
N GLN A 33 25.31 -21.18 3.36
CA GLN A 33 24.66 -20.32 2.36
C GLN A 33 23.33 -20.89 1.82
N ASN A 34 23.16 -22.22 1.89
CA ASN A 34 22.00 -22.93 1.36
C ASN A 34 20.72 -22.79 2.19
N ALA A 35 20.81 -22.52 3.50
CA ALA A 35 19.63 -22.52 4.38
C ALA A 35 18.77 -21.27 4.17
N TRP A 36 19.37 -20.09 4.23
CA TRP A 36 18.62 -18.84 4.02
C TRP A 36 18.13 -18.72 2.58
N LEU A 37 18.93 -19.10 1.58
CA LEU A 37 18.50 -19.08 0.18
C LEU A 37 17.26 -19.95 -0.06
N ARG A 38 17.20 -21.14 0.55
CA ARG A 38 16.01 -22.00 0.50
C ARG A 38 14.80 -21.30 1.12
N PHE A 39 14.96 -20.73 2.31
CA PHE A 39 13.88 -20.02 3.00
C PHE A 39 13.29 -18.90 2.12
N PHE A 40 14.11 -18.01 1.58
CA PHE A 40 13.63 -16.92 0.72
C PHE A 40 12.99 -17.47 -0.57
N THR A 41 13.58 -18.48 -1.20
CA THR A 41 13.01 -19.10 -2.41
C THR A 41 11.62 -19.69 -2.16
N THR A 42 11.42 -20.30 -0.98
CA THR A 42 10.12 -20.81 -0.55
C THR A 42 9.17 -19.68 -0.24
N PHE A 43 9.59 -18.66 0.51
CA PHE A 43 8.76 -17.49 0.82
C PHE A 43 8.22 -16.80 -0.43
N TYR A 44 9.08 -16.49 -1.40
CA TYR A 44 8.70 -15.81 -2.65
C TYR A 44 7.76 -16.64 -3.54
N LYS A 45 7.59 -17.94 -3.29
CA LYS A 45 6.63 -18.81 -3.98
C LYS A 45 5.34 -19.03 -3.18
N ASP A 46 5.50 -19.33 -1.90
CA ASP A 46 4.41 -19.76 -1.03
C ASP A 46 3.55 -18.58 -0.57
N PHE A 47 4.17 -17.43 -0.26
CA PHE A 47 3.44 -16.26 0.23
C PHE A 47 2.44 -15.72 -0.82
N PRO A 48 2.83 -15.46 -2.08
CA PRO A 48 1.87 -15.06 -3.12
C PRO A 48 0.76 -16.08 -3.33
N THR A 49 1.10 -17.37 -3.33
CA THR A 49 0.12 -18.46 -3.52
C THR A 49 -0.91 -18.49 -2.39
N SER A 50 -0.46 -18.38 -1.14
CA SER A 50 -1.33 -18.36 0.03
C SER A 50 -2.24 -17.13 0.05
N PHE A 51 -1.67 -15.95 -0.25
CA PHE A 51 -2.41 -14.70 -0.34
C PHE A 51 -3.51 -14.76 -1.41
N LEU A 52 -3.17 -15.13 -2.64
CA LEU A 52 -4.13 -15.21 -3.72
C LEU A 52 -5.22 -16.24 -3.44
N ARG A 53 -4.88 -17.40 -2.84
CA ARG A 53 -5.88 -18.40 -2.44
C ARG A 53 -6.89 -17.84 -1.45
N LYS A 54 -6.44 -17.14 -0.39
CA LYS A 54 -7.35 -16.52 0.58
C LYS A 54 -8.21 -15.43 -0.06
N LEU A 55 -7.66 -14.70 -1.03
CA LEU A 55 -8.41 -13.69 -1.75
C LEU A 55 -9.50 -14.31 -2.62
N GLU A 56 -9.24 -15.41 -3.33
CA GLU A 56 -10.25 -16.14 -4.11
C GLU A 56 -11.45 -16.60 -3.25
N GLU A 57 -11.26 -16.81 -1.95
CA GLU A 57 -12.33 -17.20 -1.02
C GLU A 57 -13.29 -16.05 -0.67
N VAL A 58 -12.87 -14.79 -0.84
CA VAL A 58 -13.62 -13.61 -0.39
C VAL A 58 -13.88 -12.60 -1.50
N ARG A 59 -13.17 -12.66 -2.63
CA ARG A 59 -13.23 -11.63 -3.66
C ARG A 59 -14.47 -11.71 -4.52
N SER A 60 -14.89 -10.55 -5.01
CA SER A 60 -15.87 -10.47 -6.09
C SER A 60 -15.28 -10.98 -7.43
N PRO A 61 -16.03 -11.73 -8.28
CA PRO A 61 -15.51 -12.35 -9.51
C PRO A 61 -14.83 -11.40 -10.52
N ASN A 62 -15.24 -10.13 -10.53
CA ASN A 62 -14.77 -9.10 -11.46
C ASN A 62 -13.73 -8.16 -10.85
N SER A 63 -13.30 -8.38 -9.60
CA SER A 63 -12.30 -7.53 -8.96
C SER A 63 -10.94 -7.70 -9.64
N TYR A 64 -10.15 -6.62 -9.67
CA TYR A 64 -8.76 -6.71 -10.11
C TYR A 64 -7.98 -7.68 -9.22
N LYS A 65 -7.14 -8.51 -9.84
CA LYS A 65 -6.31 -9.48 -9.11
C LYS A 65 -4.99 -8.82 -8.72
N PRO A 66 -4.62 -8.80 -7.43
CA PRO A 66 -3.32 -8.29 -7.02
C PRO A 66 -2.17 -9.01 -7.72
N GLU A 67 -1.20 -8.24 -8.20
CA GLU A 67 0.01 -8.74 -8.84
C GLU A 67 1.25 -8.31 -8.05
N VAL A 68 2.32 -9.12 -8.15
CA VAL A 68 3.62 -8.74 -7.56
C VAL A 68 4.16 -7.58 -8.38
N TRP A 69 4.37 -6.43 -7.72
CA TRP A 69 4.98 -5.27 -8.33
C TRP A 69 6.51 -5.38 -8.33
N LYS A 70 7.11 -5.49 -7.14
CA LYS A 70 8.56 -5.64 -6.99
C LYS A 70 8.94 -6.32 -5.68
N SER A 71 10.15 -6.86 -5.66
CA SER A 71 10.80 -7.39 -4.46
C SER A 71 11.98 -6.49 -4.10
N LEU A 72 12.05 -6.06 -2.84
CA LEU A 72 13.11 -5.20 -2.32
C LEU A 72 13.90 -5.96 -1.25
N GLY A 73 14.84 -6.79 -1.68
CA GLY A 73 15.65 -7.61 -0.78
C GLY A 73 14.85 -8.74 -0.12
N ASP A 74 14.30 -8.45 1.06
CA ASP A 74 13.48 -9.32 1.92
C ASP A 74 12.01 -8.89 2.00
N GLU A 75 11.67 -7.80 1.31
CA GLU A 75 10.31 -7.31 1.15
C GLU A 75 9.72 -7.75 -0.20
N ILE A 76 8.43 -8.08 -0.21
CA ILE A 76 7.63 -8.29 -1.42
C ILE A 76 6.47 -7.30 -1.42
N ILE A 77 6.30 -6.59 -2.53
CA ILE A 77 5.24 -5.59 -2.70
C ILE A 77 4.31 -6.01 -3.83
N PHE A 78 3.02 -6.00 -3.54
CA PHE A 78 1.95 -6.22 -4.48
C PHE A 78 1.27 -4.90 -4.81
N LYS A 79 0.62 -4.86 -5.97
CA LYS A 79 -0.29 -3.79 -6.35
C LYS A 79 -1.61 -4.35 -6.89
N ALA A 80 -2.68 -3.61 -6.70
CA ALA A 80 -3.99 -3.88 -7.28
C ALA A 80 -4.70 -2.57 -7.59
N GLU A 81 -5.21 -2.40 -8.80
CA GLU A 81 -6.15 -1.32 -9.06
C GLU A 81 -7.45 -1.61 -8.31
N ILE A 82 -8.00 -0.60 -7.65
CA ILE A 82 -9.29 -0.71 -6.95
C ILE A 82 -10.27 0.31 -7.54
N LYS A 83 -11.50 -0.14 -7.76
CA LYS A 83 -12.58 0.68 -8.32
C LYS A 83 -13.71 0.93 -7.33
N LYS A 84 -13.76 0.12 -6.27
CA LYS A 84 -14.72 0.21 -5.17
C LYS A 84 -14.03 -0.03 -3.83
N HIS A 85 -14.52 0.61 -2.78
CA HIS A 85 -13.93 0.51 -1.45
C HIS A 85 -14.06 -0.89 -0.85
N GLU A 86 -15.08 -1.67 -1.26
CA GLU A 86 -15.23 -3.08 -0.86
C GLU A 86 -14.08 -3.96 -1.38
N GLU A 87 -13.53 -3.66 -2.57
CA GLU A 87 -12.38 -4.40 -3.10
C GLU A 87 -11.15 -4.20 -2.20
N ALA A 88 -10.95 -2.98 -1.69
CA ALA A 88 -9.88 -2.70 -0.73
C ALA A 88 -10.06 -3.51 0.57
N GLN A 89 -11.30 -3.64 1.06
CA GLN A 89 -11.61 -4.48 2.23
C GLN A 89 -11.22 -5.95 2.00
N GLU A 90 -11.69 -6.53 0.90
CA GLU A 90 -11.44 -7.93 0.55
C GLU A 90 -9.94 -8.21 0.42
N ILE A 91 -9.24 -7.36 -0.32
CA ILE A 91 -7.81 -7.49 -0.59
C ILE A 91 -6.97 -7.32 0.69
N VAL A 92 -7.20 -6.25 1.45
CA VAL A 92 -6.45 -6.00 2.70
C VAL A 92 -6.72 -7.11 3.71
N LYS A 93 -7.95 -7.61 3.81
CA LYS A 93 -8.29 -8.71 4.74
C LYS A 93 -7.52 -9.97 4.40
N ALA A 94 -7.53 -10.38 3.13
CA ALA A 94 -6.82 -11.57 2.67
C ALA A 94 -5.30 -11.41 2.86
N PHE A 95 -4.76 -10.23 2.55
CA PHE A 95 -3.34 -9.95 2.67
C PHE A 95 -2.88 -9.93 4.14
N ALA A 96 -3.52 -9.13 5.00
CA ALA A 96 -3.20 -9.04 6.42
C ALA A 96 -3.33 -10.40 7.11
N SER A 97 -4.40 -11.16 6.82
CA SER A 97 -4.55 -12.52 7.32
C SER A 97 -3.43 -13.45 6.85
N THR A 98 -2.90 -13.26 5.65
CA THR A 98 -1.75 -14.05 5.15
C THR A 98 -0.48 -13.66 5.88
N VAL A 99 -0.23 -12.37 6.10
CA VAL A 99 0.89 -11.88 6.89
C VAL A 99 0.87 -12.47 8.30
N PHE A 100 -0.29 -12.44 8.96
CA PHE A 100 -0.48 -12.94 10.32
C PHE A 100 -0.23 -14.45 10.43
N ASP A 101 -0.74 -15.23 9.47
CA ASP A 101 -0.54 -16.67 9.43
C ASP A 101 0.92 -17.03 9.17
N TYR A 102 1.57 -16.31 8.25
CA TYR A 102 2.97 -16.55 7.91
C TYR A 102 3.89 -16.20 9.10
N SER A 103 3.64 -15.06 9.75
CA SER A 103 4.40 -14.65 10.93
C SER A 103 4.27 -15.64 12.09
N THR A 104 3.13 -16.34 12.22
CA THR A 104 2.92 -17.33 13.29
C THR A 104 3.49 -18.71 12.95
N SER A 105 3.56 -19.06 11.66
CA SER A 105 3.96 -20.39 11.18
C SER A 105 5.44 -20.53 10.83
N ILE A 106 6.16 -19.41 10.76
CA ILE A 106 7.61 -19.41 10.55
C ILE A 106 8.31 -20.15 11.69
N ARG A 107 9.09 -21.18 11.35
CA ARG A 107 9.74 -22.06 12.34
C ARG A 107 11.01 -21.46 12.94
N GLU A 108 11.65 -20.55 12.22
CA GLU A 108 12.86 -19.87 12.65
C GLU A 108 12.49 -18.79 13.67
N GLU A 109 12.83 -19.01 14.95
CA GLU A 109 12.42 -18.13 16.06
C GLU A 109 12.89 -16.68 15.92
N SER A 110 13.96 -16.43 15.14
CA SER A 110 14.49 -15.09 14.90
C SER A 110 13.80 -14.37 13.73
N LEU A 111 12.93 -15.04 12.99
CA LEU A 111 12.24 -14.48 11.84
C LEU A 111 10.76 -14.27 12.16
N SER A 112 10.22 -13.18 11.63
CA SER A 112 8.77 -12.94 11.62
C SER A 112 8.39 -12.17 10.36
N LEU A 113 7.11 -11.89 10.18
CA LEU A 113 6.63 -11.12 9.04
C LEU A 113 5.80 -9.94 9.54
N LYS A 114 6.11 -8.76 9.02
CA LYS A 114 5.30 -7.56 9.22
C LYS A 114 4.72 -7.13 7.88
N GLY A 115 3.64 -6.37 7.92
CA GLY A 115 2.98 -5.90 6.72
C GLY A 115 2.47 -4.48 6.83
N SER A 116 2.36 -3.84 5.69
CA SER A 116 1.72 -2.53 5.56
C SER A 116 0.97 -2.39 4.24
N ALA A 117 -0.01 -1.50 4.19
CA ALA A 117 -0.76 -1.20 2.98
C ALA A 117 -1.04 0.29 2.85
N TRP A 118 -1.11 0.78 1.61
CA TRP A 118 -1.47 2.16 1.31
C TRP A 118 -2.11 2.25 -0.07
N VAL A 119 -2.83 3.34 -0.31
CA VAL A 119 -3.38 3.65 -1.64
C VAL A 119 -2.70 4.87 -2.23
N ALA A 120 -2.61 4.91 -3.56
CA ALA A 120 -2.11 6.06 -4.30
C ALA A 120 -3.06 6.38 -5.48
N GLY A 121 -3.39 7.66 -5.64
CA GLY A 121 -4.22 8.18 -6.73
C GLY A 121 -3.42 8.70 -7.91
N PHE A 122 -3.85 8.34 -9.11
CA PHE A 122 -3.25 8.69 -10.39
C PHE A 122 -4.27 9.42 -11.27
N PRO A 123 -3.82 10.26 -12.21
CA PRO A 123 -2.43 10.59 -12.50
C PRO A 123 -1.97 11.89 -11.82
N VAL A 124 -2.82 12.57 -11.02
CA VAL A 124 -2.54 13.92 -10.50
C VAL A 124 -1.59 13.90 -9.30
N ILE A 125 -1.87 13.09 -8.29
CA ILE A 125 -1.08 13.09 -7.05
C ILE A 125 0.22 12.30 -7.28
N ASN A 126 0.12 11.14 -7.90
CA ASN A 126 1.23 10.24 -8.20
C ASN A 126 1.33 10.05 -9.71
N ALA A 127 2.50 9.62 -10.18
CA ALA A 127 2.76 9.32 -11.57
C ALA A 127 3.22 7.87 -11.72
N GLU A 128 2.79 7.26 -12.81
CA GLU A 128 3.30 5.98 -13.30
C GLU A 128 4.22 6.22 -14.49
N PHE A 129 5.26 5.39 -14.61
CA PHE A 129 6.18 5.44 -15.74
C PHE A 129 6.69 4.03 -16.05
N ALA A 130 6.89 3.75 -17.34
CA ALA A 130 7.49 2.51 -17.78
C ALA A 130 9.01 2.62 -17.75
N THR A 131 9.67 1.62 -17.19
CA THR A 131 11.12 1.43 -17.34
C THR A 131 11.38 0.25 -18.27
N GLU A 132 12.25 0.45 -19.25
CA GLU A 132 12.72 -0.64 -20.10
C GLU A 132 13.86 -1.37 -19.39
N THR A 133 13.60 -2.59 -18.93
CA THR A 133 14.66 -3.46 -18.39
C THR A 133 14.57 -4.82 -19.07
N ASN A 134 15.67 -5.26 -19.70
CA ASN A 134 15.79 -6.60 -20.31
C ASN A 134 14.58 -7.02 -21.16
N SER A 135 14.12 -6.15 -22.07
CA SER A 135 13.02 -6.41 -23.00
C SER A 135 11.63 -6.61 -22.35
N LYS A 136 11.44 -6.16 -21.10
CA LYS A 136 10.13 -6.06 -20.45
C LYS A 136 9.90 -4.63 -19.97
N ASN A 137 8.72 -4.10 -20.31
CA ASN A 137 8.24 -2.84 -19.73
C ASN A 137 7.79 -3.12 -18.29
N VAL A 138 8.55 -2.61 -17.32
CA VAL A 138 8.18 -2.69 -15.91
C VAL A 138 7.62 -1.33 -15.50
N MET A 139 6.36 -1.33 -15.08
CA MET A 139 5.69 -0.12 -14.57
C MET A 139 6.17 0.18 -13.15
N ASP A 140 6.65 1.40 -12.94
CA ASP A 140 7.04 1.92 -11.62
C ASP A 140 6.19 3.15 -11.27
N PHE A 141 6.16 3.49 -9.99
CA PHE A 141 5.24 4.48 -9.42
C PHE A 141 5.99 5.43 -8.48
N ILE A 142 5.76 6.73 -8.65
CA ILE A 142 6.35 7.78 -7.81
C ILE A 142 5.30 8.79 -7.39
N GLY A 143 5.51 9.41 -6.24
CA GLY A 143 4.68 10.52 -5.77
C GLY A 143 4.53 10.55 -4.25
N PRO A 144 3.86 11.58 -3.72
CA PRO A 144 3.75 11.81 -2.29
C PRO A 144 3.11 10.64 -1.51
N GLN A 145 2.14 9.96 -2.11
CA GLN A 145 1.48 8.82 -1.45
C GLN A 145 2.34 7.56 -1.50
N MET A 146 3.19 7.41 -2.54
CA MET A 146 4.22 6.36 -2.57
C MET A 146 5.26 6.58 -1.48
N ASP A 147 5.73 7.82 -1.31
CA ASP A 147 6.67 8.19 -0.24
C ASP A 147 6.09 7.91 1.15
N ILE A 148 4.80 8.20 1.37
CA ILE A 148 4.10 7.85 2.61
C ILE A 148 4.11 6.34 2.81
N GLY A 149 3.67 5.58 1.79
CA GLY A 149 3.59 4.11 1.84
C GLY A 149 4.89 3.45 2.31
N PHE A 150 6.01 3.82 1.68
CA PHE A 150 7.33 3.32 2.07
C PHE A 150 7.76 3.77 3.47
N ARG A 151 7.34 4.97 3.91
CA ARG A 151 7.73 5.50 5.23
C ARG A 151 6.91 4.95 6.38
N ILE A 152 5.64 4.62 6.18
CA ILE A 152 4.79 4.07 7.23
C ILE A 152 5.13 2.60 7.52
N GLY A 153 5.64 1.85 6.55
CA GLY A 153 6.04 0.45 6.71
C GLY A 153 7.07 0.21 7.83
N LYS A 154 7.88 1.22 8.18
CA LYS A 154 8.83 1.12 9.30
C LYS A 154 8.18 1.00 10.68
N TYR A 155 6.91 1.38 10.82
CA TYR A 155 6.15 1.22 12.07
C TYR A 155 5.45 -0.14 12.15
N ALA A 156 5.49 -0.94 11.08
CA ALA A 156 4.93 -2.27 11.09
C ALA A 156 5.74 -3.20 11.98
N SER A 157 5.04 -4.13 12.60
CA SER A 157 5.61 -5.14 13.48
C SER A 157 4.78 -6.41 13.39
N GLU A 158 5.20 -7.47 14.08
CA GLU A 158 4.41 -8.70 14.19
C GLU A 158 2.98 -8.43 14.72
N LEU A 159 2.81 -7.45 15.62
CA LEU A 159 1.50 -7.06 16.15
C LEU A 159 0.71 -6.12 15.22
N LYS A 160 1.41 -5.28 14.46
CA LYS A 160 0.83 -4.10 13.80
C LYS A 160 0.93 -4.22 12.29
N PHE A 161 -0.22 -4.35 11.63
CA PHE A 161 -0.34 -4.17 10.20
C PHE A 161 -0.64 -2.70 9.90
N ILE A 162 0.34 -1.96 9.37
CA ILE A 162 0.20 -0.51 9.20
C ILE A 162 -0.62 -0.17 7.96
N ILE A 163 -1.47 0.85 8.05
CA ILE A 163 -2.25 1.36 6.91
C ILE A 163 -2.09 2.87 6.77
N SER A 164 -2.22 3.40 5.54
CA SER A 164 -2.29 4.85 5.32
C SER A 164 -3.65 5.43 5.72
N VAL A 165 -3.70 6.74 5.95
CA VAL A 165 -4.92 7.51 6.25
C VAL A 165 -5.97 7.33 5.17
N GLU A 166 -5.58 7.48 3.90
CA GLU A 166 -6.47 7.32 2.75
C GLU A 166 -7.06 5.91 2.69
N LEU A 167 -6.25 4.89 2.99
CA LEU A 167 -6.72 3.52 3.02
C LEU A 167 -7.70 3.30 4.18
N LEU A 168 -7.45 3.86 5.36
CA LEU A 168 -8.40 3.75 6.48
C LEU A 168 -9.79 4.27 6.09
N ILE A 169 -9.87 5.40 5.40
CA ILE A 169 -11.15 5.98 4.98
C ILE A 169 -11.92 5.01 4.09
N LEU A 170 -11.24 4.36 3.12
CA LEU A 170 -11.86 3.33 2.27
C LEU A 170 -12.33 2.12 3.12
N LEU A 171 -11.48 1.65 4.03
CA LEU A 171 -11.79 0.51 4.89
C LEU A 171 -12.84 0.83 5.97
N ALA A 172 -13.15 2.09 6.22
CA ALA A 172 -14.15 2.50 7.21
C ALA A 172 -15.52 2.82 6.59
N GLU A 173 -15.63 2.92 5.26
CA GLU A 173 -16.86 3.33 4.55
C GLU A 173 -17.87 2.18 4.33
N THR A 174 -17.60 0.98 4.87
CA THR A 174 -18.54 -0.13 4.78
C THR A 174 -19.47 -0.20 6.00
N SER A 175 -20.64 -0.81 5.83
CA SER A 175 -21.60 -1.05 6.92
C SER A 175 -21.07 -1.97 8.03
N SER A 176 -20.13 -2.87 7.70
CA SER A 176 -19.49 -3.76 8.67
C SER A 176 -18.04 -4.01 8.27
N THR A 177 -17.12 -3.25 8.85
CA THR A 177 -15.70 -3.43 8.59
C THR A 177 -15.15 -4.70 9.23
N PHE A 178 -14.24 -5.40 8.53
CA PHE A 178 -13.56 -6.58 9.08
C PHE A 178 -12.49 -6.25 10.12
N PHE A 179 -12.20 -4.96 10.31
CA PHE A 179 -11.01 -4.52 11.02
C PHE A 179 -11.36 -3.75 12.29
N LYS A 180 -10.53 -3.94 13.31
CA LYS A 180 -10.44 -3.02 14.43
C LYS A 180 -9.23 -2.15 14.21
N PHE A 181 -9.46 -0.84 14.11
CA PHE A 181 -8.42 0.12 13.85
C PHE A 181 -7.87 0.69 15.16
N HIS A 182 -6.59 0.98 15.12
CA HIS A 182 -5.86 1.56 16.22
C HIS A 182 -5.06 2.76 15.72
N LEU A 183 -4.93 3.76 16.59
CA LEU A 183 -4.15 4.96 16.36
C LEU A 183 -2.99 5.02 17.36
N GLU A 184 -1.80 5.29 16.85
CA GLU A 184 -0.63 5.66 17.64
C GLU A 184 -0.36 7.16 17.57
N GLU A 185 0.54 7.62 18.43
CA GLU A 185 1.02 9.00 18.41
C GLU A 185 1.51 9.36 17.00
N PRO A 186 0.97 10.42 16.38
CA PRO A 186 1.39 10.85 15.04
C PRO A 186 2.90 11.12 14.98
N GLN A 187 3.53 10.71 13.88
CA GLN A 187 4.98 10.78 13.72
C GLN A 187 5.39 11.64 12.54
N ILE A 188 6.52 12.32 12.64
CA ILE A 188 7.08 13.07 11.52
C ILE A 188 7.68 12.08 10.50
N LEU A 189 7.13 12.10 9.29
CA LEU A 189 7.65 11.35 8.15
C LEU A 189 8.58 12.27 7.36
N LYS A 190 9.89 11.97 7.36
CA LYS A 190 10.92 12.82 6.71
C LYS A 190 10.53 13.15 5.27
N GLY A 191 10.42 14.43 4.93
CA GLY A 191 10.14 14.87 3.56
C GLY A 191 8.69 14.69 3.11
N VAL A 192 7.78 14.38 4.03
CA VAL A 192 6.33 14.27 3.80
C VAL A 192 5.62 15.36 4.61
N LEU A 193 4.51 15.86 4.07
CA LEU A 193 3.58 16.78 4.75
C LEU A 193 4.22 18.04 5.36
N ASN A 194 5.33 18.53 4.77
CA ASN A 194 6.12 19.65 5.30
C ASN A 194 6.52 19.46 6.77
N GLN A 195 6.94 18.24 7.14
CA GLN A 195 7.35 17.86 8.50
C GLN A 195 6.23 17.95 9.56
N ARG A 196 4.97 18.08 9.14
CA ARG A 196 3.83 17.91 10.05
C ARG A 196 3.68 16.43 10.43
N PRO A 197 3.26 16.10 11.67
CA PRO A 197 3.03 14.72 12.08
C PRO A 197 1.96 14.03 11.24
N TYR A 198 2.24 12.79 10.82
CA TYR A 198 1.32 11.92 10.11
C TYR A 198 0.74 10.86 11.06
N PRO A 199 -0.58 10.59 11.05
CA PRO A 199 -1.21 9.56 11.88
C PRO A 199 -0.65 8.16 11.61
N ILE A 200 -0.26 7.45 12.67
CA ILE A 200 0.18 6.06 12.54
C ILE A 200 -1.00 5.14 12.86
N LEU A 201 -1.58 4.58 11.81
CA LEU A 201 -2.79 3.78 11.85
C LEU A 201 -2.46 2.31 11.62
N TRP A 202 -3.13 1.42 12.33
CA TRP A 202 -2.86 0.00 12.19
C TRP A 202 -4.04 -0.91 12.50
N ILE A 203 -3.97 -2.11 11.91
CA ILE A 203 -4.85 -3.25 12.15
C ILE A 203 -4.07 -4.24 12.99
N LYS A 204 -4.72 -4.75 14.03
CA LYS A 204 -4.12 -5.69 14.96
C LYS A 204 -3.98 -7.10 14.37
N ASN A 205 -2.82 -7.69 14.55
CA ASN A 205 -2.62 -9.12 14.41
C ASN A 205 -3.12 -9.85 15.65
N ASP A 206 -4.32 -10.43 15.59
CA ASP A 206 -4.89 -11.21 16.70
C ASP A 206 -4.17 -12.54 16.95
N LYS A 207 -3.29 -12.98 16.04
CA LYS A 207 -2.46 -14.19 16.20
C LYS A 207 -1.09 -13.88 16.79
N ALA A 208 -0.69 -12.61 16.86
CA ALA A 208 0.58 -12.22 17.44
C ALA A 208 0.63 -12.59 18.93
N LYS A 209 1.75 -13.17 19.36
CA LYS A 209 1.95 -13.49 20.77
C LYS A 209 1.93 -12.20 21.60
N GLU A 210 1.11 -12.18 22.63
CA GLU A 210 1.12 -11.09 23.59
C GLU A 210 2.43 -11.11 24.39
N ASN A 211 3.18 -10.01 24.32
CA ASN A 211 4.33 -9.79 25.17
C ASN A 211 3.98 -8.83 26.31
N ARG A 212 4.71 -8.96 27.42
CA ARG A 212 4.46 -8.18 28.64
C ARG A 212 4.44 -6.67 28.41
N LEU A 213 5.29 -6.17 27.50
CA LEU A 213 5.35 -4.74 27.19
C LEU A 213 4.05 -4.26 26.55
N ASN A 214 3.58 -4.97 25.52
CA ASN A 214 2.35 -4.65 24.82
C ASN A 214 1.12 -4.73 25.75
N SER A 215 1.11 -5.68 26.70
CA SER A 215 0.08 -5.77 27.76
C SER A 215 0.09 -4.54 28.66
N LEU A 216 1.28 -4.14 29.15
CA LEU A 216 1.44 -2.97 30.02
C LEU A 216 1.03 -1.67 29.32
N MET A 217 1.34 -1.55 28.04
CA MET A 217 0.93 -0.44 27.18
C MET A 217 -0.54 -0.50 26.74
N LYS A 218 -1.26 -1.58 27.08
CA LYS A 218 -2.66 -1.84 26.70
C LYS A 218 -2.91 -1.76 25.19
N LEU A 219 -1.90 -2.11 24.38
CA LEU A 219 -2.00 -2.03 22.92
C LEU A 219 -3.11 -2.94 22.37
N TYR A 220 -3.44 -4.02 23.08
CA TYR A 220 -4.50 -4.97 22.69
C TYR A 220 -5.93 -4.44 22.92
N LEU A 221 -6.10 -3.40 23.76
CA LEU A 221 -7.42 -2.92 24.20
C LEU A 221 -7.81 -1.57 23.56
N ASN A 222 -6.82 -0.74 23.23
CA ASN A 222 -7.01 0.64 22.76
C ASN A 222 -7.37 0.69 21.26
N HIS A 223 -8.46 0.05 20.85
CA HIS A 223 -9.04 0.28 19.52
C HIS A 223 -9.91 1.54 19.53
N CYS A 224 -10.01 2.19 18.38
CA CYS A 224 -10.85 3.37 18.22
C CYS A 224 -12.20 2.98 17.64
N GLU A 225 -13.24 3.76 17.95
CA GLU A 225 -14.50 3.68 17.21
C GLU A 225 -14.25 4.04 15.75
N THR A 226 -14.70 3.18 14.83
CA THR A 226 -14.40 3.30 13.40
C THR A 226 -14.92 4.62 12.82
N SER A 227 -16.09 5.09 13.26
CA SER A 227 -16.69 6.36 12.83
C SER A 227 -15.83 7.56 13.22
N ASP A 228 -15.35 7.60 14.46
CA ASP A 228 -14.58 8.71 14.99
C ASP A 228 -13.21 8.77 14.31
N LEU A 229 -12.59 7.61 14.10
CA LEU A 229 -11.30 7.54 13.42
C LEU A 229 -11.40 7.88 11.92
N ASN A 230 -12.49 7.49 11.25
CA ASN A 230 -12.77 7.90 9.87
C ASN A 230 -12.97 9.42 9.79
N ALA A 231 -13.75 10.02 10.69
CA ALA A 231 -13.95 11.46 10.77
C ALA A 231 -12.62 12.20 10.96
N TYR A 232 -11.79 11.77 11.92
CA TYR A 232 -10.45 12.31 12.14
C TYR A 232 -9.57 12.22 10.89
N CYS A 233 -9.58 11.09 10.18
CA CYS A 233 -8.79 10.91 8.96
C CYS A 233 -9.25 11.85 7.82
N ARG A 234 -10.56 12.05 7.68
CA ARG A 234 -11.13 12.99 6.71
C ARG A 234 -10.73 14.43 7.04
N GLU A 235 -10.85 14.85 8.30
CA GLU A 235 -10.40 16.16 8.78
C GLU A 235 -8.89 16.37 8.57
N PHE A 236 -8.09 15.34 8.86
CA PHE A 236 -6.66 15.37 8.63
C PHE A 236 -6.33 15.65 7.16
N LEU A 237 -6.94 14.94 6.21
CA LEU A 237 -6.67 15.17 4.77
C LEU A 237 -7.13 16.56 4.31
N LEU A 238 -8.27 17.05 4.81
CA LEU A 238 -8.74 18.40 4.52
C LEU A 238 -7.76 19.47 5.06
N SER A 239 -7.25 19.29 6.28
CA SER A 239 -6.27 20.20 6.89
C SER A 239 -4.86 20.11 6.28
N ALA A 240 -4.52 18.93 5.73
CA ALA A 240 -3.28 18.71 5.02
C ALA A 240 -3.22 19.57 3.76
N GLY A 241 -4.34 19.68 3.05
CA GLY A 241 -4.48 20.41 1.80
C GLY A 241 -3.74 19.73 0.63
N LYS A 242 -3.65 20.43 -0.51
CA LYS A 242 -2.98 19.92 -1.72
C LYS A 242 -1.56 19.39 -1.41
N PRO A 243 -1.16 18.21 -1.90
CA PRO A 243 -1.87 17.36 -2.87
C PRO A 243 -2.79 16.30 -2.24
N PHE A 244 -2.99 16.32 -0.92
CA PHE A 244 -3.79 15.33 -0.22
C PHE A 244 -5.29 15.57 -0.43
N MET A 245 -6.02 14.46 -0.60
CA MET A 245 -7.47 14.48 -0.78
C MET A 245 -8.07 13.14 -0.37
N ILE A 246 -9.38 13.14 -0.14
CA ILE A 246 -10.16 11.90 -0.03
C ILE A 246 -9.99 11.09 -1.32
N PRO A 247 -9.83 9.76 -1.25
CA PRO A 247 -9.72 8.91 -2.44
C PRO A 247 -10.85 9.14 -3.44
N TYR A 248 -10.52 9.06 -4.72
CA TYR A 248 -11.49 9.10 -5.82
C TYR A 248 -11.50 7.74 -6.54
N LEU A 249 -12.65 7.07 -6.52
CA LEU A 249 -12.87 5.77 -7.15
C LEU A 249 -13.92 5.91 -8.24
N THR A 250 -13.60 5.42 -9.44
CA THR A 250 -14.41 5.64 -10.65
C THR A 250 -15.77 4.94 -10.61
N GLU A 251 -15.87 3.80 -9.92
CA GLU A 251 -17.08 2.96 -9.88
C GLU A 251 -17.73 2.92 -8.47
N ASP A 252 -17.35 3.83 -7.58
CA ASP A 252 -17.84 3.87 -6.20
C ASP A 252 -18.69 5.11 -5.88
N PRO A 253 -19.97 4.95 -5.51
CA PRO A 253 -20.84 6.10 -5.23
C PRO A 253 -20.40 6.95 -4.02
N HIS A 254 -19.61 6.42 -3.09
CA HIS A 254 -19.15 7.15 -1.90
C HIS A 254 -17.87 7.96 -2.16
N PHE A 255 -17.14 7.64 -3.23
CA PHE A 255 -15.80 8.17 -3.52
C PHE A 255 -15.73 8.78 -4.93
N GLN A 256 -16.81 9.41 -5.40
CA GLN A 256 -16.90 10.01 -6.73
C GLN A 256 -16.68 11.53 -6.77
N VAL A 257 -16.27 12.14 -5.64
CA VAL A 257 -16.09 13.59 -5.55
C VAL A 257 -14.61 13.96 -5.63
N LEU A 258 -14.26 14.73 -6.65
CA LEU A 258 -12.95 15.37 -6.78
C LEU A 258 -12.96 16.78 -6.16
N PRO A 259 -11.85 17.23 -5.55
CA PRO A 259 -11.72 18.61 -5.12
C PRO A 259 -11.59 19.55 -6.33
N GLU A 260 -12.03 20.81 -6.19
CA GLU A 260 -12.07 21.79 -7.27
C GLU A 260 -10.73 21.97 -8.01
N TRP A 261 -9.61 21.87 -7.28
CA TRP A 261 -8.27 22.02 -7.84
C TRP A 261 -7.84 20.84 -8.72
N TYR A 262 -8.47 19.67 -8.61
CA TYR A 262 -7.98 18.44 -9.25
C TYR A 262 -8.00 18.54 -10.77
N GLU A 263 -9.10 19.01 -11.35
CA GLU A 263 -9.27 19.08 -12.81
C GLU A 263 -8.26 20.04 -13.45
N GLN A 264 -7.95 21.16 -12.77
CA GLN A 264 -6.94 22.10 -13.24
C GLN A 264 -5.55 21.43 -13.30
N GLU A 265 -5.18 20.66 -12.29
CA GLU A 265 -3.90 19.94 -12.26
C GLU A 265 -3.85 18.78 -13.25
N TYR A 266 -4.99 18.11 -13.46
CA TYR A 266 -5.13 17.05 -14.46
C TYR A 266 -4.86 17.58 -15.87
N GLU A 267 -5.46 18.71 -16.24
CA GLU A 267 -5.23 19.33 -17.56
C GLU A 267 -3.79 19.83 -17.72
N GLN A 268 -3.18 20.38 -16.66
CA GLN A 268 -1.74 20.74 -16.69
C GLN A 268 -0.85 19.52 -16.94
N LYS A 269 -1.12 18.39 -16.25
CA LYS A 269 -0.36 17.16 -16.49
C LYS A 269 -0.56 16.63 -17.91
N LYS A 270 -1.79 16.66 -18.41
CA LYS A 270 -2.11 16.23 -19.77
C LYS A 270 -1.33 17.05 -20.81
N GLN A 271 -1.25 18.37 -20.65
CA GLN A 271 -0.44 19.23 -21.52
C GLN A 271 1.06 18.92 -21.44
N LEU A 272 1.59 18.69 -20.24
CA LEU A 272 2.99 18.29 -20.06
C LEU A 272 3.30 16.99 -20.82
N PHE A 273 2.45 15.97 -20.69
CA PHE A 273 2.63 14.70 -21.39
C PHE A 273 2.62 14.85 -22.92
N TYR A 274 1.70 15.64 -23.48
CA TYR A 274 1.69 15.90 -24.93
C TYR A 274 2.96 16.60 -25.40
N ASN A 275 3.42 17.64 -24.68
CA ASN A 275 4.64 18.34 -25.04
C ASN A 275 5.89 17.43 -24.97
N PHE A 276 5.93 16.48 -24.03
CA PHE A 276 7.00 15.49 -23.97
C PHE A 276 7.00 14.53 -25.17
N GLU A 277 5.84 14.05 -25.62
CA GLU A 277 5.77 13.17 -26.80
C GLU A 277 6.21 13.90 -28.09
N ASP A 278 5.90 15.20 -28.22
CA ASP A 278 6.32 16.02 -29.35
C ASP A 278 7.85 16.26 -29.37
N ASP A 279 8.48 16.54 -28.21
CA ASP A 279 9.93 16.76 -28.10
C ASP A 279 10.77 15.51 -28.43
N PHE A 280 10.24 14.29 -28.23
CA PHE A 280 10.90 13.04 -28.63
C PHE A 280 10.59 12.62 -30.08
N GLY A 281 9.63 13.27 -30.74
CA GLY A 281 9.23 13.01 -32.13
C GLY A 281 10.05 13.77 -33.18
N GLU A 282 10.89 14.74 -32.77
CA GLU A 282 11.67 15.59 -33.68
C GLU A 282 13.14 15.16 -33.91
N GLU A 283 13.60 14.00 -33.41
CA GLU A 283 14.84 13.40 -33.91
C GLU A 283 14.57 12.61 -35.21
N SER A 284 14.37 13.34 -36.30
CA SER A 284 14.50 12.78 -37.64
C SER A 284 16.00 12.63 -37.98
N PRO A 285 16.42 11.50 -38.61
CA PRO A 285 17.82 11.22 -38.85
C PRO A 285 18.35 12.18 -39.91
N GLU A 286 19.25 13.08 -39.52
CA GLU A 286 20.03 13.82 -40.51
C GLU A 286 20.88 12.81 -41.31
N SER A 287 20.66 12.90 -42.61
CA SER A 287 21.25 12.21 -43.76
C SER A 287 22.77 12.02 -43.74
#